data_AF-A0A7Y2L248-F1
#
_entry.id   AF-A0A7Y2L248-F1
#
_cell.length_a   1.000
_cell.length_b   1.000
_cell.length_c   1.000
_cell.angle_alpha   90.00
_cell.angle_beta   90.00
_cell.angle_gamma   90.00
#
_symmetry.space_group_name_H-M   'P 1'
#
loop_
_entity.id
_entity.type
_entity.pdbx_description
1 polymer ?
#
loop_
_entity_poly.entity_id
_entity_poly.type
_entity_poly.pdbx_seq_one_letter_code
_entity_poly.pdbx_strand_id
1 'polypeptide(L)'
;MQTDTTRENSQGSDSNLDLSATAPGQLRVIKRNGTVVPYTDDKITVAITKAFLAVEGGKAAASSRIHDTVARLTEQVTATFKRRMPSGGTIHIEEIQDQVELALMRAGEQKVARDYVIYRDARSKERANRAPAEDTVQAHPSIRITRADGTFAPLDMGRLNTIVTEACEGLAEVDGDLIQRETLKNLYDGVALSDVNTALVMTARTLVEREPNYSFVTARLLMDTLRAEGLSFLEVAESATHHEMADLYAKALPAYIAKGIEFDLLNPVLATFDLEKLGKAINHERDQQFTYLGLQTLYDRYFIHKDGVRFELPQIFFMRVAMGLAIEEKQKEDRAIEFYNLLSSFDYMASTPTLFNAGTQRPQLSSCYLTTVPDDLSGIYHAIHDNAMLSKFAGGLGNDWTPVRALGSWIKGTNGKSQGVVPFLKV
;
A
#
# COMPACT_ATOMS: atom_id res chain seq x y z
N MET A 1 -15.74 -65.31 -54.42
CA MET A 1 -15.79 -65.88 -53.06
C MET A 1 -15.10 -64.88 -52.15
N GLN A 2 -15.87 -64.01 -51.50
CA GLN A 2 -16.27 -64.12 -50.08
C GLN A 2 -15.07 -63.89 -49.14
N THR A 3 -15.06 -62.97 -48.18
CA THR A 3 -16.08 -62.07 -47.61
C THR A 3 -15.34 -61.14 -46.65
N ASP A 4 -15.57 -59.83 -46.75
CA ASP A 4 -15.27 -58.87 -45.67
C ASP A 4 -16.37 -58.96 -44.61
N THR A 5 -15.98 -59.20 -43.36
CA THR A 5 -16.89 -59.13 -42.20
C THR A 5 -16.65 -57.85 -41.43
N THR A 6 -17.61 -56.95 -41.57
CA THR A 6 -17.90 -55.77 -40.74
C THR A 6 -18.19 -56.18 -39.29
N ARG A 7 -17.56 -55.50 -38.33
CA ARG A 7 -18.08 -55.37 -36.95
C ARG A 7 -18.23 -53.88 -36.65
N GLU A 8 -19.48 -53.45 -36.61
CA GLU A 8 -19.92 -52.13 -36.15
C GLU A 8 -19.50 -51.92 -34.69
N ASN A 9 -18.86 -50.78 -34.42
CA ASN A 9 -18.60 -50.31 -33.07
C ASN A 9 -19.68 -49.26 -32.74
N SER A 10 -20.60 -49.62 -31.85
CA SER A 10 -21.66 -48.76 -31.34
C SER A 10 -21.10 -47.76 -30.32
N GLN A 11 -20.55 -46.65 -30.81
CA GLN A 11 -20.29 -45.44 -30.02
C GLN A 11 -21.07 -44.27 -30.60
N GLY A 12 -22.36 -44.22 -30.25
CA GLY A 12 -23.24 -43.11 -30.61
C GLY A 12 -24.26 -42.87 -29.51
N SER A 13 -23.87 -42.16 -28.46
CA SER A 13 -24.84 -41.48 -27.57
C SER A 13 -24.26 -40.32 -26.75
N ASP A 14 -22.96 -40.30 -26.41
CA ASP A 14 -22.42 -39.23 -25.55
C ASP A 14 -21.79 -38.02 -26.27
N SER A 15 -21.39 -38.14 -27.55
CA SER A 15 -20.73 -37.03 -28.27
C SER A 15 -21.69 -35.96 -28.81
N ASN A 16 -23.01 -36.21 -28.79
CA ASN A 16 -24.01 -35.25 -29.29
C ASN A 16 -24.43 -34.19 -28.25
N LEU A 17 -24.13 -34.40 -26.97
CA LEU A 17 -24.48 -33.45 -25.91
C LEU A 17 -23.50 -32.27 -25.87
N ASP A 18 -22.20 -32.49 -26.05
CA ASP A 18 -21.16 -31.44 -25.97
C ASP A 18 -21.10 -30.54 -27.22
N LEU A 19 -21.39 -31.05 -28.42
CA LEU A 19 -21.43 -30.22 -29.65
C LEU A 19 -22.73 -29.43 -29.80
N SER A 20 -23.81 -29.88 -29.16
CA SER A 20 -25.01 -29.04 -28.99
C SER A 20 -24.79 -27.92 -27.99
N ALA A 21 -23.65 -27.90 -27.26
CA ALA A 21 -23.40 -26.98 -26.16
C ALA A 21 -23.05 -25.54 -26.57
N THR A 22 -23.01 -25.20 -27.85
CA THR A 22 -22.69 -23.84 -28.34
C THR A 22 -23.62 -23.32 -29.44
N ALA A 23 -24.79 -23.95 -29.62
CA ALA A 23 -25.78 -23.55 -30.62
C ALA A 23 -26.30 -22.11 -30.41
N PRO A 24 -26.26 -21.22 -31.42
CA PRO A 24 -26.73 -19.83 -31.32
C PRO A 24 -28.23 -19.74 -31.01
N GLY A 25 -28.63 -18.76 -30.19
CA GLY A 25 -30.04 -18.39 -29.98
C GLY A 25 -30.76 -19.01 -28.77
N GLN A 26 -30.08 -19.81 -27.93
CA GLN A 26 -30.70 -20.42 -26.74
C GLN A 26 -30.08 -19.91 -25.42
N LEU A 27 -30.93 -19.69 -24.40
CA LEU A 27 -30.51 -19.36 -23.03
C LEU A 27 -30.18 -20.63 -22.24
N ARG A 28 -29.15 -20.56 -21.39
CA ARG A 28 -28.70 -21.68 -20.57
C ARG A 28 -28.24 -21.24 -19.20
N VAL A 29 -28.31 -22.16 -18.24
CA VAL A 29 -28.03 -21.87 -16.83
C VAL A 29 -26.80 -22.64 -16.38
N ILE A 30 -25.82 -21.92 -15.86
CA ILE A 30 -24.68 -22.50 -15.15
C ILE A 30 -25.15 -22.79 -13.71
N LYS A 31 -25.23 -24.08 -13.37
CA LYS A 31 -25.52 -24.53 -12.01
C LYS A 31 -24.31 -24.28 -11.10
N ARG A 32 -24.58 -24.27 -9.80
CA ARG A 32 -23.58 -24.04 -8.73
C ARG A 32 -22.42 -25.03 -8.71
N ASN A 33 -22.54 -26.18 -9.39
CA ASN A 33 -21.50 -27.20 -9.54
C ASN A 33 -20.75 -27.10 -10.89
N GLY A 34 -20.91 -26.01 -11.63
CA GLY A 34 -20.28 -25.78 -12.94
C GLY A 34 -21.01 -26.45 -14.12
N THR A 35 -22.02 -27.29 -13.88
CA THR A 35 -22.75 -27.95 -14.97
C THR A 35 -23.69 -26.98 -15.69
N VAL A 36 -23.71 -27.03 -17.02
CA VAL A 36 -24.58 -26.19 -17.86
C VAL A 36 -25.84 -26.96 -18.20
N VAL A 37 -27.01 -26.34 -17.97
CA VAL A 37 -28.31 -26.92 -18.34
C VAL A 37 -29.15 -25.97 -19.20
N PRO A 38 -30.09 -26.48 -19.99
CA PRO A 38 -31.05 -25.63 -20.71
C PRO A 38 -31.87 -24.75 -19.76
N TYR A 39 -32.11 -23.51 -20.16
CA TYR A 39 -33.03 -22.62 -19.44
C TYR A 39 -34.47 -23.11 -19.58
N THR A 40 -35.18 -23.24 -18.46
CA THR A 40 -36.57 -23.72 -18.41
C THR A 40 -37.39 -22.86 -17.45
N ASP A 41 -38.46 -22.25 -17.97
CA ASP A 41 -39.37 -21.40 -17.20
C ASP A 41 -40.00 -22.16 -16.03
N ASP A 42 -40.26 -23.46 -16.21
CA ASP A 42 -40.83 -24.35 -15.20
C ASP A 42 -40.07 -24.33 -13.87
N LYS A 43 -38.74 -24.19 -13.91
CA LYS A 43 -37.92 -24.16 -12.67
C LYS A 43 -38.13 -22.88 -11.89
N ILE A 44 -38.36 -21.76 -12.57
CA ILE A 44 -38.66 -20.46 -11.96
C ILE A 44 -40.08 -20.48 -11.41
N THR A 45 -41.05 -20.93 -12.21
CA THR A 45 -42.45 -21.11 -11.80
C THR A 45 -42.55 -21.96 -10.53
N VAL A 46 -41.88 -23.12 -10.48
CA VAL A 46 -41.88 -23.98 -9.29
C VAL A 46 -41.25 -23.30 -8.07
N ALA A 47 -40.17 -22.53 -8.26
CA ALA A 47 -39.52 -21.82 -7.15
C ALA A 47 -40.41 -20.73 -6.56
N ILE A 48 -41.04 -19.92 -7.41
CA ILE A 48 -41.96 -18.85 -7.00
C ILE A 48 -43.21 -19.46 -6.34
N THR A 49 -43.82 -20.49 -6.94
CA THR A 49 -44.99 -21.19 -6.36
C THR A 49 -44.68 -21.75 -4.97
N LYS A 50 -43.51 -22.34 -4.76
CA LYS A 50 -43.10 -22.84 -3.43
C LYS A 50 -43.04 -21.74 -2.39
N ALA A 51 -42.60 -20.54 -2.76
CA ALA A 51 -42.58 -19.41 -1.84
C ALA A 51 -43.99 -18.90 -1.53
N PHE A 52 -44.89 -18.80 -2.51
CA PHE A 52 -46.29 -18.47 -2.24
C PHE A 52 -46.97 -19.50 -1.32
N LEU A 53 -46.72 -20.79 -1.55
CA LEU A 53 -47.27 -21.87 -0.71
C LEU A 53 -46.70 -21.87 0.71
N ALA A 54 -45.45 -21.45 0.90
CA ALA A 54 -44.84 -21.33 2.21
C ALA A 54 -45.52 -20.25 3.08
N VAL A 55 -46.01 -19.17 2.46
CA VAL A 55 -46.68 -18.06 3.17
C VAL A 55 -48.19 -18.27 3.31
N GLU A 56 -48.86 -18.71 2.23
CA GLU A 56 -50.32 -18.79 2.18
C GLU A 56 -50.90 -20.18 2.54
N GLY A 57 -50.05 -21.20 2.68
CA GLY A 57 -50.43 -22.57 3.06
C GLY A 57 -51.02 -23.41 1.91
N GLY A 58 -51.19 -24.71 2.16
CA GLY A 58 -51.54 -25.70 1.12
C GLY A 58 -52.90 -25.52 0.43
N LYS A 59 -53.83 -24.76 1.02
CA LYS A 59 -55.12 -24.42 0.40
C LYS A 59 -54.98 -23.49 -0.81
N ALA A 60 -53.82 -22.84 -0.95
CA ALA A 60 -53.51 -21.93 -2.03
C ALA A 60 -53.03 -22.66 -3.32
N ALA A 61 -52.78 -23.98 -3.26
CA ALA A 61 -52.27 -24.76 -4.40
C ALA A 61 -53.21 -24.82 -5.61
N ALA A 62 -54.53 -24.67 -5.39
CA ALA A 62 -55.54 -24.64 -6.44
C ALA A 62 -56.03 -23.20 -6.77
N SER A 63 -55.39 -22.17 -6.22
CA SER A 63 -55.81 -20.78 -6.43
C SER A 63 -55.40 -20.27 -7.81
N SER A 64 -56.39 -19.91 -8.65
CA SER A 64 -56.14 -19.28 -9.96
C SER A 64 -55.32 -17.99 -9.84
N ARG A 65 -55.58 -17.19 -8.79
CA ARG A 65 -54.85 -15.94 -8.50
C ARG A 65 -53.34 -16.16 -8.38
N ILE A 66 -52.91 -17.24 -7.70
CA ILE A 66 -51.48 -17.54 -7.52
C ILE A 66 -50.88 -18.02 -8.82
N HIS A 67 -51.55 -18.90 -9.55
CA HIS A 67 -51.08 -19.37 -10.86
C HIS A 67 -50.90 -18.20 -11.85
N ASP A 68 -51.85 -17.27 -11.91
CA ASP A 68 -51.76 -16.08 -12.77
C ASP A 68 -50.62 -15.15 -12.33
N THR A 69 -50.45 -14.96 -11.02
CA THR A 69 -49.40 -14.09 -10.47
C THR A 69 -48.02 -14.70 -10.71
N VAL A 70 -47.85 -16.00 -10.48
CA VAL A 70 -46.60 -16.74 -10.74
C VAL A 70 -46.27 -16.69 -12.23
N ALA A 71 -47.23 -16.97 -13.12
CA ALA A 71 -47.01 -16.94 -14.56
C ALA A 71 -46.52 -15.56 -15.03
N ARG A 72 -47.17 -14.47 -14.55
CA ARG A 72 -46.76 -13.09 -14.84
C ARG A 72 -45.36 -12.77 -14.33
N LEU A 73 -45.01 -13.23 -13.13
CA LEU A 73 -43.68 -13.01 -12.55
C LEU A 73 -42.60 -13.79 -13.31
N THR A 74 -42.85 -15.07 -13.64
CA THR A 74 -41.95 -15.88 -14.45
C THR A 74 -41.73 -15.22 -15.82
N GLU A 75 -42.79 -14.77 -16.48
CA GLU A 75 -42.69 -14.09 -17.78
C GLU A 75 -41.83 -12.82 -17.70
N GLN A 76 -42.00 -12.01 -16.64
CA GLN A 76 -41.18 -10.81 -16.44
C GLN A 76 -39.69 -11.13 -16.23
N VAL A 77 -39.37 -12.19 -15.48
CA VAL A 77 -38.00 -12.65 -15.28
C VAL A 77 -37.41 -13.14 -16.61
N THR A 78 -38.12 -14.01 -17.33
CA THR A 78 -37.70 -14.54 -18.63
C THR A 78 -37.53 -13.44 -19.68
N ALA A 79 -38.46 -12.47 -19.73
CA ALA A 79 -38.38 -11.33 -20.64
C ALA A 79 -37.15 -10.44 -20.35
N THR A 80 -36.75 -10.31 -19.08
CA THR A 80 -35.57 -9.54 -18.69
C THR A 80 -34.28 -10.17 -19.26
N PHE A 81 -34.14 -11.49 -19.16
CA PHE A 81 -32.98 -12.19 -19.73
C PHE A 81 -33.00 -12.19 -21.27
N LYS A 82 -34.16 -12.42 -21.90
CA LYS A 82 -34.28 -12.35 -23.37
C LYS A 82 -33.97 -10.96 -23.93
N ARG A 83 -34.33 -9.88 -23.23
CA ARG A 83 -33.98 -8.50 -23.63
C ARG A 83 -32.48 -8.21 -23.52
N ARG A 84 -31.82 -8.72 -22.48
CA ARG A 84 -30.38 -8.53 -22.26
C ARG A 84 -29.53 -9.38 -23.21
N MET A 85 -30.03 -10.54 -23.63
CA MET A 85 -29.30 -11.51 -24.45
C MET A 85 -30.12 -11.96 -25.67
N PRO A 86 -30.26 -11.09 -26.70
CA PRO A 86 -31.11 -11.36 -27.87
C PRO A 86 -30.63 -12.54 -28.72
N SER A 87 -29.34 -12.88 -28.67
CA SER A 87 -28.72 -13.97 -29.44
C SER A 87 -28.52 -15.26 -28.62
N GLY A 88 -29.11 -15.35 -27.42
CA GLY A 88 -28.84 -16.42 -26.45
C GLY A 88 -27.62 -16.14 -25.57
N GLY A 89 -27.32 -17.04 -24.63
CA GLY A 89 -26.24 -16.84 -23.67
C GLY A 89 -26.29 -17.80 -22.48
N THR A 90 -25.26 -17.73 -21.64
CA THR A 90 -25.19 -18.47 -20.37
C THR A 90 -25.40 -17.50 -19.20
N ILE A 91 -26.22 -17.88 -18.24
CA ILE A 91 -26.52 -17.09 -17.04
C ILE A 91 -26.22 -17.92 -15.80
N HIS A 92 -25.71 -17.27 -14.74
CA HIS A 92 -25.43 -17.97 -13.50
C HIS A 92 -26.74 -18.16 -12.71
N ILE A 93 -26.88 -19.29 -12.02
CA ILE A 93 -28.12 -19.60 -11.27
C ILE A 93 -28.43 -18.54 -10.18
N GLU A 94 -27.43 -17.88 -9.60
CA GLU A 94 -27.65 -16.78 -8.65
C GLU A 94 -28.31 -15.57 -9.31
N GLU A 95 -27.93 -15.24 -10.56
CA GLU A 95 -28.54 -14.11 -11.29
C GLU A 95 -30.04 -14.34 -11.53
N ILE A 96 -30.45 -15.59 -11.76
CA ILE A 96 -31.88 -15.94 -11.86
C ILE A 96 -32.58 -15.73 -10.52
N GLN A 97 -31.95 -16.11 -9.41
CA GLN A 97 -32.52 -15.93 -8.07
C GLN A 97 -32.68 -14.44 -7.74
N ASP A 98 -31.70 -13.60 -8.05
CA ASP A 98 -31.77 -12.16 -7.84
C ASP A 98 -32.90 -11.52 -8.67
N GLN A 99 -33.08 -11.96 -9.93
CA GLN A 99 -34.19 -11.47 -10.75
C GLN A 99 -35.56 -11.91 -10.23
N VAL A 100 -35.67 -13.13 -9.68
CA VAL A 100 -36.91 -13.61 -9.04
C VAL A 100 -37.26 -12.79 -7.80
N GLU A 101 -36.27 -12.48 -6.96
CA GLU A 101 -36.46 -11.62 -5.78
C GLU A 101 -36.90 -10.21 -6.19
N LEU A 102 -36.22 -9.63 -7.19
CA LEU A 102 -36.57 -8.31 -7.71
C LEU A 102 -38.00 -8.27 -8.27
N ALA A 103 -38.43 -9.32 -8.98
CA ALA A 103 -39.78 -9.42 -9.51
C ALA A 103 -40.84 -9.51 -8.40
N LEU A 104 -40.59 -10.34 -7.38
CA LEU A 104 -41.47 -10.46 -6.20
C LEU A 104 -41.58 -9.14 -5.42
N MET A 105 -40.46 -8.44 -5.22
CA MET A 105 -40.45 -7.13 -4.54
C MET A 105 -41.22 -6.06 -5.33
N ARG A 106 -41.01 -5.98 -6.65
CA ARG A 106 -41.69 -5.01 -7.52
C ARG A 106 -43.18 -5.25 -7.68
N ALA A 107 -43.63 -6.51 -7.55
CA ALA A 107 -45.04 -6.85 -7.57
C ALA A 107 -45.78 -6.54 -6.25
N GLY A 108 -45.08 -6.04 -5.22
CA GLY A 108 -45.67 -5.71 -3.93
C GLY A 108 -45.87 -6.91 -3.00
N GLU A 109 -45.36 -8.08 -3.36
CA GLU A 109 -45.52 -9.33 -2.61
C GLU A 109 -44.49 -9.44 -1.47
N GLN A 110 -44.51 -8.46 -0.56
CA GLN A 110 -43.45 -8.26 0.45
C GLN A 110 -43.24 -9.46 1.38
N LYS A 111 -44.32 -10.16 1.75
CA LYS A 111 -44.24 -11.34 2.64
C LYS A 111 -43.59 -12.53 1.92
N VAL A 112 -44.01 -12.79 0.69
CA VAL A 112 -43.47 -13.88 -0.14
C VAL A 112 -42.02 -13.61 -0.54
N ALA A 113 -41.69 -12.37 -0.90
CA ALA A 113 -40.32 -11.96 -1.22
C ALA A 113 -39.38 -12.16 -0.02
N ARG A 114 -39.80 -11.76 1.19
CA ARG A 114 -39.01 -11.91 2.42
C ARG A 114 -38.76 -13.39 2.75
N ASP A 115 -39.79 -14.22 2.69
CA ASP A 115 -39.66 -15.64 3.01
C ASP A 115 -38.84 -16.38 1.95
N TYR A 116 -38.92 -15.96 0.68
CA TYR A 116 -38.04 -16.45 -0.39
C TYR A 116 -36.56 -16.14 -0.09
N VAL A 117 -36.24 -14.90 0.30
CA VAL A 117 -34.87 -14.48 0.65
C VAL A 117 -34.35 -15.26 1.86
N ILE A 118 -35.16 -15.39 2.93
CA ILE A 118 -34.78 -16.14 4.14
C ILE A 118 -34.52 -17.61 3.81
N TYR A 119 -35.39 -18.23 2.99
CA TYR A 119 -35.21 -19.62 2.56
C TYR A 119 -33.95 -19.78 1.71
N ARG A 120 -33.66 -18.83 0.81
CA ARG A 120 -32.43 -18.82 -0.01
C ARG A 120 -31.18 -18.74 0.87
N ASP A 121 -31.16 -17.82 1.83
CA ASP A 121 -30.03 -17.60 2.75
C ASP A 121 -29.80 -18.82 3.65
N ALA A 122 -30.87 -19.38 4.24
CA ALA A 122 -30.79 -20.60 5.04
C ALA A 122 -30.19 -21.77 4.24
N ARG A 123 -30.64 -21.97 2.99
CA ARG A 123 -30.05 -22.98 2.10
C ARG A 123 -28.61 -22.65 1.70
N SER A 124 -28.24 -21.38 1.60
CA SER A 124 -26.85 -20.96 1.35
C SER A 124 -25.94 -21.34 2.52
N LYS A 125 -26.37 -21.05 3.75
CA LYS A 125 -25.67 -21.41 4.99
C LYS A 125 -25.56 -22.93 5.18
N GLU A 126 -26.63 -23.68 4.95
CA GLU A 126 -26.58 -25.16 5.00
C GLU A 126 -25.59 -25.75 3.98
N ARG A 127 -25.40 -25.08 2.84
CA ARG A 127 -24.42 -25.49 1.82
C ARG A 127 -23.00 -25.10 2.19
N ALA A 128 -22.79 -23.90 2.74
CA ALA A 128 -21.50 -23.51 3.30
C ALA A 128 -21.06 -24.48 4.41
N ASN A 129 -21.99 -24.95 5.23
CA ASN A 129 -21.73 -25.93 6.30
C ASN A 129 -21.59 -27.38 5.81
N ARG A 130 -22.00 -27.70 4.57
CA ARG A 130 -21.89 -29.03 3.94
C ARG A 130 -20.73 -29.15 2.96
N ALA A 131 -20.06 -28.06 2.62
CA ALA A 131 -18.75 -28.15 2.02
C ALA A 131 -17.85 -28.91 3.02
N PRO A 132 -17.10 -29.94 2.59
CA PRO A 132 -16.19 -30.61 3.48
C PRO A 132 -15.28 -29.54 4.10
N ALA A 133 -15.25 -29.49 5.43
CA ALA A 133 -14.18 -28.84 6.15
C ALA A 133 -12.91 -29.58 5.76
N GLU A 134 -12.18 -29.06 4.77
CA GLU A 134 -10.76 -29.34 4.64
C GLU A 134 -10.05 -28.64 5.80
N ASP A 135 -10.32 -29.09 7.02
CA ASP A 135 -9.41 -28.95 8.14
C ASP A 135 -8.23 -29.89 7.85
N THR A 136 -7.33 -29.41 7.00
CA THR A 136 -5.96 -29.86 7.03
C THR A 136 -5.13 -28.75 7.62
N VAL A 137 -4.51 -29.07 8.75
CA VAL A 137 -3.34 -28.36 9.27
C VAL A 137 -2.35 -28.20 8.11
N GLN A 138 -2.14 -26.97 7.63
CA GLN A 138 -1.23 -26.72 6.52
C GLN A 138 -0.14 -25.73 6.94
N ALA A 139 1.10 -26.22 7.03
CA ALA A 139 2.22 -25.41 6.55
C ALA A 139 1.86 -24.95 5.12
N HIS A 140 2.10 -23.69 4.74
CA HIS A 140 1.84 -23.27 3.35
C HIS A 140 2.80 -24.03 2.41
N PRO A 141 2.37 -25.04 1.62
CA PRO A 141 3.32 -25.95 0.97
C PRO A 141 3.91 -25.39 -0.35
N SER A 142 3.51 -24.20 -0.81
CA SER A 142 3.57 -23.89 -2.25
C SER A 142 4.19 -22.55 -2.68
N ILE A 143 4.48 -21.60 -1.79
CA ILE A 143 5.01 -20.30 -2.26
C ILE A 143 6.53 -20.33 -2.14
N ARG A 144 7.19 -20.43 -3.30
CA ARG A 144 8.62 -20.17 -3.42
C ARG A 144 8.80 -18.68 -3.64
N ILE A 145 9.74 -18.09 -2.91
CA ILE A 145 10.16 -16.72 -3.11
C ILE A 145 11.36 -16.69 -4.06
N THR A 146 11.38 -15.71 -4.96
CA THR A 146 12.52 -15.43 -5.82
C THR A 146 13.47 -14.49 -5.09
N ARG A 147 14.71 -14.93 -4.87
CA ARG A 147 15.77 -14.11 -4.28
C ARG A 147 16.41 -13.19 -5.32
N ALA A 148 17.20 -12.23 -4.86
CA ALA A 148 17.90 -11.28 -5.75
C ALA A 148 18.88 -11.97 -6.72
N ASP A 149 19.41 -13.14 -6.35
CA ASP A 149 20.28 -13.97 -7.20
C ASP A 149 19.49 -14.81 -8.24
N GLY A 150 18.16 -14.69 -8.27
CA GLY A 150 17.27 -15.45 -9.15
C GLY A 150 16.98 -16.87 -8.68
N THR A 151 17.50 -17.29 -7.52
CA THR A 151 17.21 -18.61 -6.95
C THR A 151 15.86 -18.63 -6.24
N PHE A 152 15.23 -19.81 -6.22
CA PHE A 152 14.00 -20.04 -5.46
C PHE A 152 14.32 -20.55 -4.06
N ALA A 153 13.68 -19.96 -3.06
CA ALA A 153 13.70 -20.44 -1.68
C ALA A 153 12.27 -20.59 -1.15
N PRO A 154 12.01 -21.49 -0.20
CA PRO A 154 10.70 -21.53 0.47
C PRO A 154 10.47 -20.22 1.25
N LEU A 155 9.21 -19.76 1.30
CA LEU A 155 8.82 -18.65 2.17
C LEU A 155 9.07 -19.02 3.64
N ASP A 156 9.88 -18.22 4.33
CA ASP A 156 10.15 -18.40 5.76
C ASP A 156 8.99 -17.84 6.60
N MET A 157 8.06 -18.72 6.95
CA MET A 157 6.92 -18.41 7.81
C MET A 157 7.32 -18.06 9.25
N GLY A 158 8.46 -18.59 9.72
CA GLY A 158 8.97 -18.28 11.05
C GLY A 158 9.41 -16.82 11.12
N ARG A 159 10.26 -16.39 10.18
CA ARG A 159 10.68 -14.99 10.06
C ARG A 159 9.49 -14.05 9.85
N LEU A 160 8.54 -14.43 8.98
CA LEU A 160 7.33 -13.65 8.71
C LEU A 160 6.51 -13.41 9.99
N ASN A 161 6.35 -14.44 10.82
CA ASN A 161 5.62 -14.32 12.08
C ASN A 161 6.38 -13.43 13.07
N THR A 162 7.71 -13.58 13.17
CA THR A 162 8.54 -12.73 14.03
C THR A 162 8.39 -11.26 13.68
N ILE A 163 8.54 -10.88 12.41
CA ILE A 163 8.46 -9.47 12.01
C ILE A 163 7.07 -8.87 12.24
N VAL A 164 5.99 -9.63 12.03
CA VAL A 164 4.62 -9.15 12.27
C VAL A 164 4.35 -9.02 13.76
N THR A 165 4.84 -9.96 14.57
CA THR A 165 4.69 -9.94 16.03
C THR A 165 5.43 -8.74 16.63
N GLU A 166 6.70 -8.54 16.28
CA GLU A 166 7.48 -7.38 16.72
C GLU A 166 6.86 -6.06 16.23
N ALA A 167 6.30 -6.03 15.02
CA ALA A 167 5.63 -4.83 14.51
C ALA A 167 4.37 -4.50 15.31
N CYS A 168 3.63 -5.49 15.83
CA CYS A 168 2.42 -5.30 16.62
C CYS A 168 2.69 -5.07 18.12
N GLU A 169 3.93 -5.23 18.59
CA GLU A 169 4.28 -5.15 20.00
C GLU A 169 3.92 -3.80 20.64
N GLY A 170 3.31 -3.85 21.83
CA GLY A 170 2.96 -2.67 22.62
C GLY A 170 1.84 -1.80 22.03
N LEU A 171 1.13 -2.26 21.00
CA LEU A 171 0.02 -1.54 20.37
C LEU A 171 -1.32 -2.20 20.72
N ALA A 172 -2.33 -1.37 20.98
CA ALA A 172 -3.69 -1.84 21.26
C ALA A 172 -4.50 -1.99 19.96
N GLU A 173 -5.47 -2.92 19.96
CA GLU A 173 -6.43 -3.13 18.86
C GLU A 173 -5.79 -3.45 17.49
N VAL A 174 -4.56 -3.99 17.49
CA VAL A 174 -3.90 -4.52 16.30
C VAL A 174 -3.91 -6.04 16.31
N ASP A 175 -4.11 -6.65 15.14
CA ASP A 175 -4.19 -8.09 14.96
C ASP A 175 -3.15 -8.52 13.89
N GLY A 176 -2.05 -9.11 14.35
CA GLY A 176 -0.99 -9.63 13.49
C GLY A 176 -1.44 -10.79 12.60
N ASP A 177 -2.31 -11.66 13.12
CA ASP A 177 -2.84 -12.82 12.37
C ASP A 177 -3.75 -12.36 11.22
N LEU A 178 -4.47 -11.25 11.40
CA LEU A 178 -5.22 -10.61 10.32
C LEU A 178 -4.29 -10.13 9.20
N ILE A 179 -3.21 -9.40 9.54
CA ILE A 179 -2.23 -8.92 8.56
C ILE A 179 -1.62 -10.10 7.80
N GLN A 180 -1.18 -11.14 8.53
CA GLN A 180 -0.55 -12.30 7.93
C GLN A 180 -1.49 -13.03 6.97
N ARG A 181 -2.74 -13.30 7.39
CA ARG A 181 -3.73 -13.97 6.53
C ARG A 181 -4.07 -13.16 5.28
N GLU A 182 -4.26 -11.85 5.40
CA GLU A 182 -4.54 -10.99 4.24
C GLU A 182 -3.32 -10.85 3.32
N THR A 183 -2.11 -10.84 3.86
CA THR A 183 -0.87 -10.85 3.07
C THR A 183 -0.77 -12.15 2.27
N LEU A 184 -0.91 -13.30 2.91
CA LEU A 184 -0.77 -14.61 2.26
C LEU A 184 -1.77 -14.81 1.11
N LYS A 185 -2.98 -14.28 1.23
CA LYS A 185 -4.00 -14.33 0.15
C LYS A 185 -3.56 -13.61 -1.14
N ASN A 186 -2.70 -12.60 -1.01
CA ASN A 186 -2.25 -11.76 -2.13
C ASN A 186 -0.91 -12.22 -2.72
N LEU A 187 -0.25 -13.22 -2.13
CA LEU A 187 1.02 -13.76 -2.62
C LEU A 187 0.77 -14.87 -3.65
N TYR A 188 1.66 -14.96 -4.63
CA TYR A 188 1.68 -16.00 -5.66
C TYR A 188 3.03 -16.73 -5.66
N ASP A 189 3.08 -17.94 -6.23
CA ASP A 189 4.33 -18.71 -6.32
C ASP A 189 5.35 -18.02 -7.25
N GLY A 190 6.57 -17.85 -6.78
CA GLY A 190 7.65 -17.14 -7.47
C GLY A 190 7.71 -15.63 -7.20
N VAL A 191 6.91 -15.11 -6.26
CA VAL A 191 6.98 -13.70 -5.83
C VAL A 191 8.39 -13.30 -5.34
N ALA A 192 8.85 -12.10 -5.69
CA ALA A 192 10.15 -11.63 -5.21
C ALA A 192 10.10 -11.33 -3.71
N LEU A 193 11.21 -11.54 -3.00
CA LEU A 193 11.28 -11.25 -1.55
C LEU A 193 10.95 -9.77 -1.23
N SER A 194 11.37 -8.83 -2.09
CA SER A 194 11.02 -7.40 -1.98
C SER A 194 9.51 -7.14 -2.02
N ASP A 195 8.79 -7.94 -2.81
CA ASP A 195 7.36 -7.78 -3.02
C ASP A 195 6.56 -8.40 -1.86
N VAL A 196 7.12 -9.40 -1.16
CA VAL A 196 6.54 -9.93 0.09
C VAL A 196 6.48 -8.84 1.16
N ASN A 197 7.58 -8.11 1.38
CA ASN A 197 7.62 -6.99 2.32
C ASN A 197 6.68 -5.86 1.88
N THR A 198 6.63 -5.57 0.58
CA THR A 198 5.70 -4.56 0.05
C THR A 198 4.24 -4.96 0.28
N ALA A 199 3.89 -6.24 0.11
CA ALA A 199 2.54 -6.75 0.37
C ALA A 199 2.14 -6.62 1.85
N LEU A 200 3.06 -6.92 2.78
CA LEU A 200 2.86 -6.69 4.22
C LEU A 200 2.55 -5.22 4.53
N VAL A 201 3.35 -4.30 3.98
CA VAL A 201 3.16 -2.86 4.20
C VAL A 201 1.83 -2.39 3.59
N MET A 202 1.48 -2.84 2.40
CA MET A 202 0.21 -2.45 1.75
C MET A 202 -1.00 -2.97 2.52
N THR A 203 -0.99 -4.22 2.99
CA THR A 203 -2.10 -4.78 3.77
C THR A 203 -2.25 -4.07 5.11
N ALA A 204 -1.16 -3.88 5.87
CA ALA A 204 -1.17 -3.14 7.13
C ALA A 204 -1.68 -1.70 6.95
N ARG A 205 -1.27 -1.01 5.87
CA ARG A 205 -1.68 0.38 5.60
C ARG A 205 -3.19 0.52 5.41
N THR A 206 -3.87 -0.44 4.80
CA THR A 206 -5.32 -0.37 4.60
C THR A 206 -6.11 -0.47 5.91
N LEU A 207 -5.53 -1.08 6.94
CA LEU A 207 -6.14 -1.21 8.27
C LEU A 207 -6.10 0.10 9.07
N VAL A 208 -5.24 1.06 8.69
CA VAL A 208 -5.14 2.40 9.32
C VAL A 208 -6.46 3.16 9.30
N GLU A 209 -7.30 2.94 8.28
CA GLU A 209 -8.62 3.59 8.18
C GLU A 209 -9.55 3.16 9.32
N ARG A 210 -9.40 1.94 9.83
CA ARG A 210 -10.23 1.39 10.91
C ARG A 210 -9.62 1.63 12.29
N GLU A 211 -8.31 1.49 12.39
CA GLU A 211 -7.57 1.64 13.65
C GLU A 211 -6.23 2.35 13.39
N PRO A 212 -6.00 3.57 13.95
CA PRO A 212 -4.81 4.36 13.66
C PRO A 212 -3.49 3.71 14.09
N ASN A 213 -3.49 2.80 15.08
CA ASN A 213 -2.27 2.12 15.54
C ASN A 213 -1.58 1.28 14.46
N TYR A 214 -2.32 0.85 13.43
CA TYR A 214 -1.71 0.21 12.26
C TYR A 214 -0.73 1.12 11.51
N SER A 215 -0.74 2.45 11.73
CA SER A 215 0.26 3.36 11.15
C SER A 215 1.67 3.06 11.68
N PHE A 216 1.79 2.73 12.97
CA PHE A 216 3.04 2.31 13.58
C PHE A 216 3.44 0.92 13.08
N VAL A 217 2.50 -0.04 13.04
CA VAL A 217 2.76 -1.38 12.48
C VAL A 217 3.28 -1.29 11.05
N THR A 218 2.66 -0.45 10.22
CA THR A 218 3.05 -0.25 8.81
C THR A 218 4.47 0.33 8.72
N ALA A 219 4.84 1.29 9.59
CA ALA A 219 6.20 1.83 9.66
C ALA A 219 7.23 0.76 10.07
N ARG A 220 6.90 -0.05 11.08
CA ARG A 220 7.77 -1.11 11.61
C ARG A 220 8.01 -2.23 10.59
N LEU A 221 6.99 -2.57 9.81
CA LEU A 221 7.12 -3.51 8.69
C LEU A 221 7.97 -2.93 7.55
N LEU A 222 7.79 -1.65 7.20
CA LEU A 222 8.64 -0.96 6.23
C LEU A 222 10.11 -0.96 6.68
N MET A 223 10.35 -0.82 7.99
CA MET A 223 11.69 -0.82 8.57
C MET A 223 12.47 -2.11 8.29
N ASP A 224 11.81 -3.25 8.09
CA ASP A 224 12.47 -4.51 7.73
C ASP A 224 13.23 -4.41 6.41
N THR A 225 12.61 -3.78 5.40
CA THR A 225 13.25 -3.53 4.11
C THR A 225 14.40 -2.55 4.26
N LEU A 226 14.22 -1.46 5.02
CA LEU A 226 15.27 -0.47 5.25
C LEU A 226 16.49 -1.06 5.97
N ARG A 227 16.27 -1.94 6.96
CA ARG A 227 17.36 -2.65 7.66
C ARG A 227 18.12 -3.56 6.71
N ALA A 228 17.42 -4.40 5.95
CA ALA A 228 18.07 -5.28 4.98
C ALA A 228 18.87 -4.50 3.93
N GLU A 229 18.27 -3.44 3.37
CA GLU A 229 18.91 -2.57 2.38
C GLU A 229 20.16 -1.88 2.96
N GLY A 230 20.01 -1.20 4.09
CA GLY A 230 21.10 -0.41 4.67
C GLY A 230 22.21 -1.26 5.25
N LEU A 231 21.90 -2.32 6.00
CA LEU A 231 22.92 -3.19 6.60
C LEU A 231 23.66 -4.02 5.54
N SER A 232 22.97 -4.46 4.48
CA SER A 232 23.62 -5.19 3.39
C SER A 232 24.57 -4.28 2.62
N PHE A 233 24.20 -3.02 2.37
CA PHE A 233 25.08 -2.06 1.72
C PHE A 233 26.32 -1.73 2.57
N LEU A 234 26.16 -1.72 3.90
CA LEU A 234 27.25 -1.49 4.84
C LEU A 234 28.11 -2.74 5.14
N GLU A 235 27.79 -3.88 4.53
CA GLU A 235 28.48 -5.17 4.75
C GLU A 235 28.43 -5.61 6.23
N VAL A 236 27.38 -5.23 6.96
CA VAL A 236 27.20 -5.57 8.39
C VAL A 236 26.37 -6.85 8.55
N ALA A 237 25.25 -6.94 7.83
CA ALA A 237 24.34 -8.09 7.83
C ALA A 237 23.46 -8.05 6.57
N GLU A 238 23.08 -9.19 6.02
CA GLU A 238 22.16 -9.25 4.87
C GLU A 238 20.71 -8.90 5.25
N SER A 239 20.33 -9.15 6.51
CA SER A 239 19.00 -8.89 7.04
C SER A 239 19.04 -8.81 8.56
N ALA A 240 18.10 -8.09 9.17
CA ALA A 240 17.95 -8.00 10.62
C ALA A 240 16.50 -7.72 11.03
N THR A 241 16.07 -8.34 12.12
CA THR A 241 14.81 -8.08 12.84
C THR A 241 14.93 -6.84 13.74
N HIS A 242 13.85 -6.45 14.43
CA HIS A 242 13.88 -5.24 15.25
C HIS A 242 14.82 -5.38 16.45
N HIS A 243 14.68 -6.43 17.25
CA HIS A 243 15.47 -6.60 18.48
C HIS A 243 16.95 -6.89 18.22
N GLU A 244 17.29 -7.48 17.07
CA GLU A 244 18.69 -7.64 16.64
C GLU A 244 19.42 -6.30 16.46
N MET A 245 18.68 -5.21 16.22
CA MET A 245 19.26 -3.87 16.10
C MET A 245 19.86 -3.35 17.40
N ALA A 246 19.54 -3.93 18.56
CA ALA A 246 20.19 -3.62 19.83
C ALA A 246 21.72 -3.72 19.73
N ASP A 247 22.23 -4.73 19.00
CA ASP A 247 23.65 -4.95 18.80
C ASP A 247 24.15 -4.41 17.46
N LEU A 248 23.30 -4.42 16.42
CA LEU A 248 23.72 -4.07 15.06
C LEU A 248 23.88 -2.56 14.84
N TYR A 249 23.13 -1.69 15.54
CA TYR A 249 23.30 -0.25 15.39
C TYR A 249 24.72 0.23 15.75
N ALA A 250 25.29 -0.31 16.82
CA ALA A 250 26.64 0.02 17.26
C ALA A 250 27.71 -0.42 16.24
N LYS A 251 27.46 -1.49 15.48
CA LYS A 251 28.33 -1.97 14.40
C LYS A 251 28.11 -1.19 13.10
N ALA A 252 26.87 -0.80 12.81
CA ALA A 252 26.49 -0.09 11.60
C ALA A 252 26.96 1.37 11.58
N LEU A 253 26.97 2.06 12.73
CA LEU A 253 27.43 3.45 12.81
C LEU A 253 28.85 3.67 12.26
N PRO A 254 29.90 2.95 12.70
CA PRO A 254 31.24 3.14 12.16
C PRO A 254 31.36 2.76 10.68
N ALA A 255 30.68 1.70 10.24
CA ALA A 255 30.64 1.33 8.82
C ALA A 255 29.97 2.41 7.97
N TYR A 256 28.87 2.99 8.46
CA TYR A 256 28.16 4.11 7.84
C TYR A 256 29.05 5.35 7.69
N ILE A 257 29.74 5.75 8.76
CA ILE A 257 30.63 6.91 8.71
C ILE A 257 31.78 6.66 7.72
N ALA A 258 32.39 5.48 7.74
CA ALA A 258 33.47 5.13 6.82
C ALA A 258 33.01 5.17 5.35
N LYS A 259 31.89 4.52 5.01
CA LYS A 259 31.32 4.52 3.65
C LYS A 259 30.84 5.91 3.21
N GLY A 260 30.21 6.67 4.11
CA GLY A 260 29.77 8.02 3.83
C GLY A 260 30.93 8.97 3.54
N ILE A 261 32.08 8.80 4.20
CA ILE A 261 33.31 9.54 3.91
C ILE A 261 33.96 9.04 2.60
N GLU A 262 34.02 7.72 2.37
CA GLU A 262 34.53 7.11 1.14
C GLU A 262 33.85 7.68 -0.12
N PHE A 263 32.54 7.96 -0.02
CA PHE A 263 31.74 8.49 -1.12
C PHE A 263 31.58 10.01 -1.14
N ASP A 264 32.34 10.75 -0.31
CA ASP A 264 32.25 12.22 -0.18
C ASP A 264 30.85 12.73 0.20
N LEU A 265 30.03 11.90 0.84
CA LEU A 265 28.69 12.26 1.31
C LEU A 265 28.75 12.87 2.72
N LEU A 266 29.69 12.43 3.55
CA LEU A 266 29.87 12.86 4.93
C LEU A 266 31.18 13.63 5.13
N ASN A 267 31.17 14.52 6.13
CA ASN A 267 32.35 15.25 6.53
C ASN A 267 33.35 14.33 7.26
N PRO A 268 34.65 14.29 6.87
CA PRO A 268 35.65 13.46 7.52
C PRO A 268 35.84 13.75 9.02
N VAL A 269 35.49 14.95 9.49
CA VAL A 269 35.53 15.32 10.91
C VAL A 269 34.66 14.39 11.76
N LEU A 270 33.60 13.80 11.20
CA LEU A 270 32.76 12.86 11.94
C LEU A 270 33.52 11.60 12.40
N ALA A 271 34.58 11.20 11.69
CA ALA A 271 35.43 10.07 12.09
C ALA A 271 36.32 10.39 13.31
N THR A 272 36.38 11.65 13.76
CA THR A 272 37.16 12.05 14.95
C THR A 272 36.45 11.81 16.27
N PHE A 273 35.15 11.49 16.23
CA PHE A 273 34.36 11.14 17.41
C PHE A 273 34.67 9.71 17.88
N ASP A 274 34.43 9.43 19.16
CA ASP A 274 34.39 8.06 19.68
C ASP A 274 33.11 7.33 19.21
N LEU A 275 33.19 6.70 18.04
CA LEU A 275 32.07 5.99 17.43
C LEU A 275 31.61 4.76 18.23
N GLU A 276 32.48 4.17 19.07
CA GLU A 276 32.10 3.05 19.94
C GLU A 276 31.19 3.55 21.06
N LYS A 277 31.56 4.67 21.71
CA LYS A 277 30.75 5.32 22.73
C LYS A 277 29.41 5.79 22.15
N LEU A 278 29.42 6.42 20.97
CA LEU A 278 28.19 6.88 20.31
C LEU A 278 27.31 5.72 19.85
N GLY A 279 27.90 4.65 19.31
CA GLY A 279 27.18 3.45 18.90
C GLY A 279 26.41 2.80 20.05
N LYS A 280 26.99 2.76 21.26
CA LYS A 280 26.33 2.27 22.48
C LYS A 280 25.22 3.21 23.00
N ALA A 281 25.26 4.48 22.63
CA ALA A 281 24.25 5.45 23.03
C ALA A 281 22.99 5.39 22.15
N ILE A 282 23.07 4.75 20.98
CA ILE A 282 21.92 4.55 20.10
C ILE A 282 20.88 3.65 20.78
N ASN A 283 19.63 4.09 20.77
CA ASN A 283 18.50 3.34 21.29
C ASN A 283 17.60 2.86 20.14
N HIS A 284 17.68 1.57 19.82
CA HIS A 284 16.94 0.94 18.73
C HIS A 284 15.41 0.97 18.92
N GLU A 285 14.91 0.96 20.16
CA GLU A 285 13.47 1.02 20.48
C GLU A 285 12.79 2.29 19.94
N ARG A 286 13.56 3.35 19.68
CA ARG A 286 13.02 4.59 19.12
C ARG A 286 12.56 4.44 17.67
N ASP A 287 12.97 3.38 16.97
CA ASP A 287 12.40 3.03 15.67
C ASP A 287 10.89 2.72 15.77
N GLN A 288 10.42 2.24 16.92
CA GLN A 288 9.02 1.89 17.14
C GLN A 288 8.10 3.12 17.30
N GLN A 289 8.67 4.32 17.42
CA GLN A 289 7.94 5.60 17.58
C GLN A 289 7.46 6.16 16.23
N PHE A 290 8.01 5.69 15.11
CA PHE A 290 7.68 6.22 13.80
C PHE A 290 6.25 5.86 13.37
N THR A 291 5.52 6.88 12.91
CA THR A 291 4.35 6.66 12.05
C THR A 291 4.80 6.37 10.62
N TYR A 292 3.96 5.72 9.83
CA TYR A 292 4.30 5.36 8.45
C TYR A 292 4.69 6.58 7.61
N LEU A 293 3.92 7.67 7.69
CA LEU A 293 4.22 8.91 6.98
C LEU A 293 5.55 9.54 7.42
N GLY A 294 5.86 9.49 8.72
CA GLY A 294 7.11 10.01 9.27
C GLY A 294 8.32 9.27 8.72
N LEU A 295 8.31 7.93 8.78
CA LEU A 295 9.40 7.12 8.26
C LEU A 295 9.53 7.25 6.74
N GLN A 296 8.42 7.20 6.01
CA GLN A 296 8.42 7.36 4.56
C GLN A 296 9.00 8.72 4.15
N THR A 297 8.66 9.79 4.87
CA THR A 297 9.21 11.13 4.62
C THR A 297 10.73 11.16 4.76
N LEU A 298 11.28 10.52 5.80
CA LEU A 298 12.72 10.45 6.01
C LEU A 298 13.41 9.59 4.94
N TYR A 299 12.86 8.42 4.64
CA TYR A 299 13.39 7.52 3.63
C TYR A 299 13.44 8.12 2.23
N ASP A 300 12.35 8.78 1.82
CA ASP A 300 12.21 9.33 0.48
C ASP A 300 13.17 10.51 0.24
N ARG A 301 13.42 11.33 1.27
CA ARG A 301 14.03 12.66 1.09
C ARG A 301 15.22 12.99 1.99
N TYR A 302 15.40 12.34 3.14
CA TYR A 302 16.40 12.76 4.12
C TYR A 302 17.54 11.76 4.31
N PHE A 303 17.27 10.46 4.20
CA PHE A 303 18.29 9.45 4.37
C PHE A 303 19.33 9.53 3.25
N ILE A 304 20.60 9.55 3.67
CA ILE A 304 21.73 9.52 2.75
C ILE A 304 21.69 8.22 1.94
N HIS A 305 21.90 8.37 0.63
CA HIS A 305 21.82 7.27 -0.32
C HIS A 305 22.91 7.37 -1.39
N LYS A 306 23.24 6.23 -1.99
CA LYS A 306 24.13 6.14 -3.14
C LYS A 306 23.54 5.17 -4.16
N ASP A 307 23.56 5.57 -5.43
CA ASP A 307 23.06 4.75 -6.54
C ASP A 307 21.61 4.24 -6.34
N GLY A 308 20.78 5.04 -5.66
CA GLY A 308 19.39 4.72 -5.32
C GLY A 308 19.21 3.95 -4.01
N VAL A 309 20.27 3.41 -3.42
CA VAL A 309 20.25 2.60 -2.18
C VAL A 309 20.45 3.48 -0.96
N ARG A 310 19.49 3.47 -0.03
CA ARG A 310 19.56 4.17 1.26
C ARG A 310 20.35 3.30 2.23
N PHE A 311 21.52 3.78 2.62
CA PHE A 311 22.39 3.08 3.57
C PHE A 311 22.41 3.73 4.95
N GLU A 312 21.58 4.76 5.15
CA GLU A 312 21.38 5.42 6.42
C GLU A 312 20.12 4.89 7.12
N LEU A 313 20.29 4.34 8.32
CA LEU A 313 19.19 3.89 9.18
C LEU A 313 18.67 5.04 10.08
N PRO A 314 17.42 5.00 10.56
CA PRO A 314 16.81 6.14 11.26
C PRO A 314 17.56 6.62 12.50
N GLN A 315 18.05 5.71 13.36
CA GLN A 315 18.82 6.16 14.52
C GLN A 315 20.21 6.69 14.16
N ILE A 316 20.82 6.15 13.10
CA ILE A 316 22.09 6.67 12.55
C ILE A 316 21.88 8.05 11.95
N PHE A 317 20.75 8.29 11.28
CA PHE A 317 20.37 9.61 10.77
C PHE A 317 20.35 10.66 11.90
N PHE A 318 19.65 10.37 13.00
CA PHE A 318 19.63 11.30 14.15
C PHE A 318 21.01 11.46 14.78
N MET A 319 21.79 10.38 14.87
CA MET A 319 23.16 10.43 15.39
C MET A 319 24.07 11.28 14.49
N ARG A 320 23.98 11.16 13.16
CA ARG A 320 24.72 12.02 12.22
C ARG A 320 24.40 13.49 12.44
N VAL A 321 23.10 13.83 12.52
CA VAL A 321 22.69 15.23 12.73
C VAL A 321 23.26 15.75 14.05
N ALA A 322 23.15 14.96 15.12
CA ALA A 322 23.68 15.31 16.43
C ALA A 322 25.21 15.50 16.43
N MET A 323 25.96 14.57 15.83
CA MET A 323 27.41 14.69 15.66
C MET A 323 27.77 15.92 14.83
N GLY A 324 27.04 16.16 13.74
CA GLY A 324 27.23 17.31 12.86
C GLY A 324 27.06 18.66 13.55
N LEU A 325 26.18 18.74 14.55
CA LEU A 325 25.98 19.93 15.39
C LEU A 325 27.02 20.05 16.50
N ALA A 326 27.60 18.94 16.97
CA ALA A 326 28.55 18.90 18.08
C ALA A 326 30.03 18.94 17.65
N ILE A 327 30.34 19.11 16.35
CA ILE A 327 31.71 19.02 15.82
C ILE A 327 32.71 19.99 16.46
N GLU A 328 32.24 21.14 16.95
CA GLU A 328 33.05 22.20 17.59
C GLU A 328 32.86 22.26 19.12
N GLU A 329 32.10 21.34 19.70
CA GLU A 329 31.88 21.29 21.15
C GLU A 329 33.14 20.80 21.88
N LYS A 330 33.31 21.26 23.14
CA LYS A 330 34.45 20.85 23.97
C LYS A 330 34.39 19.37 24.35
N GLN A 331 33.19 18.88 24.66
CA GLN A 331 32.89 17.48 24.98
C GLN A 331 31.99 16.94 23.88
N LYS A 332 32.58 16.64 22.72
CA LYS A 332 31.86 16.34 21.48
C LYS A 332 30.88 15.17 21.65
N GLU A 333 31.34 14.07 22.26
CA GLU A 333 30.54 12.87 22.45
C GLU A 333 29.36 13.13 23.38
N ASP A 334 29.58 13.81 24.50
CA ASP A 334 28.52 14.06 25.48
C ASP A 334 27.42 14.96 24.89
N ARG A 335 27.81 15.97 24.11
CA ARG A 335 26.86 16.85 23.39
C ARG A 335 26.16 16.15 22.24
N ALA A 336 26.86 15.32 21.47
CA ALA A 336 26.24 14.51 20.43
C ALA A 336 25.20 13.53 21.03
N ILE A 337 25.49 12.91 22.17
CA ILE A 337 24.53 12.02 22.86
C ILE A 337 23.31 12.81 23.36
N GLU A 338 23.52 14.01 23.94
CA GLU A 338 22.43 14.90 24.35
C GLU A 338 21.53 15.27 23.17
N PHE A 339 22.11 15.74 22.06
CA PHE A 339 21.37 16.15 20.87
C PHE A 339 20.67 14.95 20.20
N TYR A 340 21.33 13.80 20.11
CA TYR A 340 20.73 12.56 19.61
C TYR A 340 19.50 12.19 20.44
N ASN A 341 19.61 12.27 21.78
CA ASN A 341 18.51 11.93 22.67
C ASN A 341 17.30 12.86 22.48
N LEU A 342 17.55 14.15 22.25
CA LEU A 342 16.51 15.14 22.02
C LEU A 342 15.83 14.99 20.65
N LEU A 343 16.61 14.67 19.60
CA LEU A 343 16.09 14.50 18.23
C LEU A 343 15.33 13.18 18.05
N SER A 344 15.91 12.06 18.49
CA SER A 344 15.34 10.73 18.25
C SER A 344 14.17 10.38 19.18
N SER A 345 13.93 11.14 20.24
CA SER A 345 12.72 11.06 21.07
C SER A 345 11.54 11.89 20.53
N PHE A 346 11.79 12.68 19.49
CA PHE A 346 10.87 13.67 18.91
C PHE A 346 10.46 14.82 19.85
N ASP A 347 11.16 15.01 20.98
CA ASP A 347 10.94 16.14 21.89
C ASP A 347 11.25 17.49 21.21
N TYR A 348 12.24 17.49 20.31
CA TYR A 348 12.52 18.60 19.41
C TYR A 348 12.97 18.06 18.06
N MET A 349 12.60 18.78 16.99
CA MET A 349 13.03 18.48 15.64
C MET A 349 13.71 19.70 15.05
N ALA A 350 14.94 19.51 14.55
CA ALA A 350 15.67 20.57 13.87
C ALA A 350 15.00 20.94 12.55
N SER A 351 15.33 22.12 12.02
CA SER A 351 14.80 22.56 10.73
C SER A 351 15.26 21.63 9.60
N THR A 352 14.48 21.55 8.50
CA THR A 352 14.81 20.77 7.31
C THR A 352 16.26 20.94 6.82
N PRO A 353 16.81 22.15 6.63
CA PRO A 353 18.21 22.30 6.18
C PRO A 353 19.21 21.73 7.19
N THR A 354 18.93 21.81 8.49
CA THR A 354 19.76 21.21 9.52
C THR A 354 19.75 19.69 9.44
N LEU A 355 18.56 19.07 9.36
CA LEU A 355 18.40 17.61 9.25
C LEU A 355 19.08 17.05 7.99
N PHE A 356 18.97 17.78 6.88
CA PHE A 356 19.52 17.35 5.59
C PHE A 356 21.05 17.52 5.53
N ASN A 357 21.58 18.63 6.04
CA ASN A 357 22.98 19.01 5.80
C ASN A 357 23.93 18.80 6.99
N ALA A 358 23.43 18.59 8.22
CA ALA A 358 24.30 18.36 9.36
C ALA A 358 25.14 17.08 9.17
N GLY A 359 26.44 17.20 9.38
CA GLY A 359 27.40 16.11 9.22
C GLY A 359 27.85 15.84 7.77
N THR A 360 27.36 16.59 6.78
CA THR A 360 27.80 16.47 5.38
C THR A 360 28.99 17.41 5.07
N GLN A 361 29.59 17.25 3.90
CA GLN A 361 30.77 18.02 3.45
C GLN A 361 30.58 19.55 3.47
N ARG A 362 29.37 20.03 3.15
CA ARG A 362 29.05 21.47 3.07
C ARG A 362 27.75 21.74 3.82
N PRO A 363 27.81 21.91 5.15
CA PRO A 363 26.62 21.96 5.98
C PRO A 363 25.93 23.33 5.88
N GLN A 364 25.02 23.52 4.91
CA GLN A 364 24.12 24.67 4.91
C GLN A 364 22.96 24.43 5.89
N LEU A 365 23.20 24.71 7.17
CA LEU A 365 22.27 24.37 8.25
C LEU A 365 21.06 25.30 8.36
N SER A 366 21.17 26.51 7.80
CA SER A 366 20.13 27.52 7.75
C SER A 366 19.89 27.93 6.32
N SER A 367 18.63 28.09 5.93
CA SER A 367 18.24 28.42 4.56
C SER A 367 17.31 29.64 4.45
N CYS A 368 17.02 30.36 5.54
CA CYS A 368 16.17 31.55 5.49
C CYS A 368 17.01 32.82 5.64
N TYR A 369 16.91 33.75 4.69
CA TYR A 369 17.68 34.99 4.69
C TYR A 369 16.82 36.22 4.46
N LEU A 370 17.26 37.34 5.04
CA LEU A 370 16.66 38.65 4.83
C LEU A 370 17.70 39.58 4.21
N THR A 371 17.33 40.31 3.17
CA THR A 371 18.19 41.28 2.50
C THR A 371 17.47 42.63 2.35
N THR A 372 18.24 43.70 2.19
CA THR A 372 17.73 45.03 1.83
C THR A 372 18.38 45.49 0.55
N VAL A 373 17.57 45.93 -0.42
CA VAL A 373 18.05 46.31 -1.75
C VAL A 373 18.34 47.81 -1.80
N PRO A 374 19.58 48.25 -2.09
CA PRO A 374 19.91 49.67 -2.17
C PRO A 374 19.36 50.33 -3.46
N ASP A 375 19.18 51.65 -3.45
CA ASP A 375 18.67 52.44 -4.58
C ASP A 375 19.75 52.87 -5.59
N ASP A 376 20.54 51.91 -6.05
CA ASP A 376 21.51 52.09 -7.13
C ASP A 376 21.57 50.84 -8.02
N LEU A 377 21.81 51.03 -9.33
CA LEU A 377 21.71 49.93 -10.29
C LEU A 377 22.71 48.81 -10.00
N SER A 378 23.92 49.14 -9.56
CA SER A 378 24.92 48.12 -9.24
C SER A 378 24.47 47.31 -8.03
N GLY A 379 24.02 47.97 -6.96
CA GLY A 379 23.53 47.33 -5.76
C GLY A 379 22.26 46.50 -5.99
N ILE A 380 21.34 46.93 -6.85
CA ILE A 380 20.16 46.14 -7.26
C ILE A 380 20.60 44.82 -7.90
N TYR A 381 21.52 44.86 -8.87
CA TYR A 381 21.99 43.64 -9.53
C TYR A 381 22.89 42.77 -8.65
N HIS A 382 23.61 43.36 -7.68
CA HIS A 382 24.29 42.58 -6.64
C HIS A 382 23.28 41.85 -5.73
N ALA A 383 22.19 42.49 -5.35
CA ALA A 383 21.14 41.82 -4.57
C ALA A 383 20.52 40.64 -5.36
N ILE A 384 20.30 40.79 -6.68
CA ILE A 384 19.84 39.70 -7.56
C ILE A 384 20.88 38.58 -7.63
N HIS A 385 22.17 38.91 -7.74
CA HIS A 385 23.25 37.92 -7.67
C HIS A 385 23.23 37.16 -6.34
N ASP A 386 23.09 37.86 -5.21
CA ASP A 386 23.03 37.23 -3.88
C ASP A 386 21.79 36.36 -3.74
N ASN A 387 20.66 36.77 -4.32
CA ASN A 387 19.44 35.96 -4.37
C ASN A 387 19.69 34.62 -5.08
N ALA A 388 20.38 34.63 -6.22
CA ALA A 388 20.74 33.42 -6.95
C ALA A 388 21.70 32.53 -6.13
N MET A 389 22.70 33.13 -5.47
CA MET A 389 23.68 32.40 -4.68
C MET A 389 23.08 31.76 -3.43
N LEU A 390 22.20 32.46 -2.73
CA LEU A 390 21.50 31.96 -1.54
C LEU A 390 20.45 30.91 -1.89
N SER A 391 19.78 31.05 -3.04
CA SER A 391 18.78 30.08 -3.53
C SER A 391 19.40 28.82 -4.13
N LYS A 392 20.70 28.81 -4.45
CA LYS A 392 21.42 27.68 -5.05
C LYS A 392 21.19 26.35 -4.34
N PHE A 393 20.98 26.40 -3.02
CA PHE A 393 20.74 25.23 -2.17
C PHE A 393 19.37 25.32 -1.47
N ALA A 394 18.35 25.79 -2.21
CA ALA A 394 16.96 25.93 -1.74
C ALA A 394 16.78 26.92 -0.56
N GLY A 395 17.52 28.03 -0.58
CA GLY A 395 17.32 29.14 0.34
C GLY A 395 16.00 29.89 0.11
N GLY A 396 15.27 30.18 1.18
CA GLY A 396 14.14 31.11 1.20
C GLY A 396 14.60 32.54 1.47
N LEU A 397 14.03 33.51 0.76
CA LEU A 397 14.49 34.90 0.76
C LEU A 397 13.36 35.88 1.04
N GLY A 398 13.61 36.83 1.95
CA GLY A 398 12.81 38.04 2.12
C GLY A 398 13.65 39.26 1.73
N ASN A 399 13.22 40.01 0.71
CA ASN A 399 13.93 41.19 0.24
C ASN A 399 13.14 42.45 0.55
N ASP A 400 13.75 43.38 1.27
CA ASP A 400 13.22 44.74 1.43
C ASP A 400 13.57 45.58 0.20
N TRP A 401 12.54 45.99 -0.55
CA TRP A 401 12.63 46.82 -1.75
C TRP A 401 12.26 48.29 -1.50
N THR A 402 11.91 48.65 -0.26
CA THR A 402 11.50 50.00 0.14
C THR A 402 12.48 51.09 -0.29
N PRO A 403 13.82 50.89 -0.21
CA PRO A 403 14.76 51.94 -0.59
C PRO A 403 14.71 52.32 -2.08
N VAL A 404 14.38 51.38 -2.98
CA VAL A 404 14.43 51.59 -4.44
C VAL A 404 13.37 52.59 -4.87
N ARG A 405 13.79 53.63 -5.62
CA ARG A 405 12.94 54.76 -5.98
C ARG A 405 11.73 54.37 -6.82
N ALA A 406 10.62 55.07 -6.59
CA ALA A 406 9.34 54.85 -7.24
C ALA A 406 9.30 55.30 -8.72
N LEU A 407 8.17 54.98 -9.38
CA LEU A 407 7.86 55.44 -10.74
C LEU A 407 7.86 56.97 -10.81
N GLY A 408 8.50 57.52 -11.84
CA GLY A 408 8.54 58.96 -12.07
C GLY A 408 9.71 59.69 -11.38
N SER A 409 10.44 59.04 -10.47
CA SER A 409 11.63 59.61 -9.85
C SER A 409 12.72 59.92 -10.88
N TRP A 410 13.37 61.08 -10.74
CA TRP A 410 14.45 61.49 -11.65
C TRP A 410 15.70 60.61 -11.49
N ILE A 411 16.38 60.33 -12.60
CA ILE A 411 17.63 59.58 -12.63
C ILE A 411 18.74 60.46 -13.19
N LYS A 412 19.71 60.80 -12.32
CA LYS A 412 20.93 61.50 -12.71
C LYS A 412 21.76 60.61 -13.64
N GLY A 413 22.26 61.17 -14.74
CA GLY A 413 23.07 60.45 -15.74
C GLY A 413 22.28 60.08 -17.00
N THR A 414 21.19 59.32 -16.88
CA THR A 414 20.31 59.01 -18.02
C THR A 414 19.36 60.16 -18.38
N ASN A 415 19.20 61.12 -17.47
CA ASN A 415 18.28 62.25 -17.59
C ASN A 415 16.82 61.82 -17.88
N GLY A 416 16.46 60.64 -17.40
CA GLY A 416 15.14 60.04 -17.55
C GLY A 416 14.36 59.95 -16.24
N LYS A 417 13.22 59.25 -16.29
CA LYS A 417 12.40 58.89 -15.13
C LYS A 417 12.45 57.39 -14.89
N SER A 418 12.56 56.99 -13.62
CA SER A 418 12.47 55.60 -13.19
C SER A 418 11.10 55.01 -13.54
N GLN A 419 11.08 53.71 -13.86
CA GLN A 419 9.86 52.92 -14.03
C GLN A 419 9.38 52.28 -12.71
N GLY A 420 10.03 52.59 -11.59
CA GLY A 420 9.75 52.03 -10.26
C GLY A 420 10.37 50.65 -10.05
N VAL A 421 9.93 49.97 -8.99
CA VAL A 421 10.53 48.69 -8.52
C VAL A 421 10.10 47.47 -9.34
N VAL A 422 8.91 47.51 -9.96
CA VAL A 422 8.29 46.33 -10.60
C VAL A 422 9.14 45.69 -11.70
N PRO A 423 9.83 46.46 -12.59
CA PRO A 423 10.72 45.85 -13.57
C PRO A 423 11.88 45.08 -12.94
N PHE A 424 12.41 45.54 -11.81
CA PHE A 424 13.48 44.84 -11.10
C PHE A 424 12.99 43.60 -10.35
N LEU A 425 11.78 43.63 -9.79
CA LEU A 425 11.13 42.46 -9.18
C LEU A 425 10.84 41.33 -10.18
N LYS A 426 10.74 41.67 -11.48
CA LYS A 426 10.46 40.70 -12.54
C LYS A 426 11.70 39.94 -13.00
N VAL A 427 12.88 40.52 -12.79
CA VAL A 427 14.18 39.87 -12.99
C VAL A 427 14.41 38.92 -11.84
#